data_AF-A0A1W9V9Z5-F1
#
_entry.id   AF-A0A1W9V9Z5-F1
#
_cell.length_a   1.000
_cell.length_b   1.000
_cell.length_c   1.000
_cell.angle_alpha   90.00
_cell.angle_beta   90.00
_cell.angle_gamma   90.00
#
_symmetry.space_group_name_H-M   'P 1'
#
loop_
_entity.id
_entity.type
_entity.pdbx_description
1 polymer ?
#
loop_
_entity_poly.entity_id
_entity_poly.type
_entity_poly.pdbx_seq_one_letter_code
_entity_poly.pdbx_strand_id
1 'polypeptide(L)'
;MPARDHFYTTSQTERDNAFVQFGYIDEGIACYAYGEQISGTIPFYRLFNQKTGDHFYTTSRAEADNAIAKFGYTDERIACYVCGPQIPFYRLLKSG
;
A
#
# COMPACT_ATOMS: atom_id res chain seq x y z
N MET A 1 20.73 -7.82 0.49
CA MET A 1 19.50 -8.63 0.31
C MET A 1 18.60 -7.83 -0.62
N PRO A 2 18.04 -8.38 -1.71
CA PRO A 2 17.06 -7.63 -2.47
C PRO A 2 15.89 -7.31 -1.53
N ALA A 3 15.43 -6.07 -1.54
CA ALA A 3 14.28 -5.66 -0.74
C ALA A 3 13.09 -6.55 -1.13
N ARG A 4 12.46 -7.19 -0.14
CA ARG A 4 11.26 -8.00 -0.37
C ARG A 4 10.07 -7.04 -0.43
N ASP A 5 9.79 -6.54 -1.62
CA ASP A 5 8.59 -5.74 -1.90
C ASP A 5 7.34 -6.63 -1.86
N HIS A 6 6.24 -6.09 -1.34
CA HIS A 6 4.93 -6.73 -1.43
C HIS A 6 4.01 -5.83 -2.25
N PHE A 7 3.43 -6.42 -3.29
CA PHE A 7 2.54 -5.72 -4.20
C PHE A 7 1.08 -6.06 -3.91
N TYR A 8 0.26 -5.05 -3.64
CA TYR A 8 -1.16 -5.20 -3.34
C TYR A 8 -1.99 -4.47 -4.40
N THR A 9 -3.00 -5.16 -4.92
CA THR A 9 -3.92 -4.60 -5.91
C THR A 9 -5.30 -5.23 -5.80
N THR A 10 -6.33 -4.44 -6.12
CA THR A 10 -7.70 -4.93 -6.33
C THR A 10 -7.98 -5.28 -7.80
N SER A 11 -7.04 -4.96 -8.71
CA SER A 11 -7.15 -5.21 -10.14
C SER A 11 -6.55 -6.58 -10.49
N GLN A 12 -7.40 -7.48 -11.00
CA GLN A 12 -6.94 -8.79 -11.50
C GLN A 12 -5.93 -8.63 -12.64
N THR A 13 -6.16 -7.68 -13.55
CA THR A 13 -5.22 -7.39 -14.65
C THR A 13 -3.85 -6.95 -14.14
N GLU A 14 -3.82 -6.11 -13.10
CA GLU A 14 -2.57 -5.65 -12.52
C GLU A 14 -1.83 -6.77 -11.79
N ARG A 15 -2.56 -7.62 -11.06
CA ARG A 15 -2.02 -8.84 -10.44
C ARG A 15 -1.41 -9.77 -11.49
N ASP A 16 -2.15 -10.04 -12.56
CA ASP A 16 -1.70 -10.96 -13.62
C ASP A 16 -0.45 -10.41 -14.33
N ASN A 17 -0.38 -9.10 -14.56
CA ASN A 17 0.82 -8.46 -15.09
C ASN A 17 2.01 -8.51 -14.11
N ALA A 18 1.78 -8.29 -12.81
CA ALA A 18 2.80 -8.43 -11.76
C ALA A 18 3.40 -9.84 -11.73
N PHE A 19 2.54 -10.86 -11.81
CA PHE A 19 2.95 -12.25 -11.86
C PHE A 19 3.72 -12.59 -13.14
N VAL A 20 3.18 -12.23 -14.31
CA VAL A 20 3.75 -12.65 -15.61
C VAL A 20 5.01 -11.86 -15.99
N GLN A 21 5.05 -10.56 -15.71
CA GLN A 21 6.06 -9.66 -16.26
C GLN A 21 7.13 -9.23 -15.24
N PHE A 22 6.76 -9.17 -13.97
CA PHE A 22 7.60 -8.55 -12.93
C PHE A 22 8.11 -9.55 -11.88
N GLY A 23 7.79 -10.83 -12.03
CA GLY A 23 8.35 -11.91 -11.21
C GLY A 23 7.80 -11.99 -9.78
N TYR A 24 6.65 -11.33 -9.51
CA TYR A 24 5.94 -11.51 -8.25
C TYR A 24 5.38 -12.93 -8.16
N ILE A 25 5.32 -13.45 -6.93
CA ILE A 25 4.67 -14.73 -6.63
C ILE A 25 3.25 -14.41 -6.15
N ASP A 26 2.24 -15.06 -6.74
CA ASP A 26 0.86 -14.94 -6.24
C ASP A 26 0.74 -15.69 -4.91
N GLU A 27 0.63 -14.93 -3.82
CA GLU A 27 0.43 -15.45 -2.45
C GLU A 27 -1.07 -15.65 -2.12
N GLY A 28 -1.97 -15.44 -3.08
CA GLY A 28 -3.42 -15.56 -2.93
C GLY A 28 -4.09 -14.27 -2.41
N ILE A 29 -5.33 -14.39 -1.96
CA ILE A 29 -6.11 -13.26 -1.45
C ILE A 29 -5.59 -12.88 -0.05
N ALA A 30 -4.91 -11.73 0.05
CA ALA A 30 -4.43 -11.21 1.34
C ALA A 30 -5.58 -10.74 2.24
N CYS A 31 -6.54 -10.00 1.68
CA CYS A 31 -7.74 -9.50 2.35
C CYS A 31 -8.78 -8.98 1.34
N TYR A 32 -9.96 -8.56 1.83
CA TYR A 32 -10.97 -7.87 1.02
C TYR A 32 -10.97 -6.37 1.34
N ALA A 33 -11.12 -5.55 0.30
CA ALA A 33 -11.19 -4.09 0.39
C ALA A 33 -12.30 -3.55 -0.53
N TYR A 34 -12.66 -2.28 -0.36
CA TYR A 34 -13.64 -1.61 -1.21
C TYR A 34 -12.96 -1.01 -2.44
N GLY A 35 -13.47 -1.30 -3.63
CA GLY A 35 -12.97 -0.69 -4.88
C GLY A 35 -13.41 0.76 -5.06
N GLU A 36 -14.45 1.18 -4.34
CA GLU A 36 -15.04 2.52 -4.42
C GLU A 36 -15.22 3.12 -3.02
N GLN A 37 -15.28 4.45 -2.95
CA GLN A 37 -15.51 5.15 -1.70
C GLN A 37 -16.95 4.98 -1.25
N ILE A 38 -17.15 4.31 -0.11
CA ILE A 38 -18.45 4.22 0.56
C ILE A 38 -18.40 4.84 1.95
N SER A 39 -19.57 5.10 2.54
CA SER A 39 -19.67 5.64 3.90
C SER A 39 -18.91 4.77 4.90
N GLY A 40 -18.07 5.38 5.74
CA GLY A 40 -17.26 4.69 6.73
C GLY A 40 -15.92 4.13 6.22
N THR A 41 -15.56 4.37 4.96
CA THR A 41 -14.26 3.99 4.40
C THR A 41 -13.34 5.19 4.21
N ILE A 42 -12.04 4.93 4.18
CA ILE A 42 -11.00 5.92 3.89
C ILE A 42 -10.09 5.42 2.77
N PRO A 43 -9.43 6.33 2.03
CA PRO A 43 -8.47 5.95 1.00
C PRO A 43 -7.27 5.19 1.58
N PHE A 44 -6.81 4.18 0.84
CA PHE A 44 -5.52 3.52 1.03
C PHE A 44 -4.64 3.88 -0.16
N TYR A 45 -3.63 4.70 0.09
CA TYR A 45 -2.73 5.23 -0.93
C TYR A 45 -1.62 4.22 -1.24
N ARG A 46 -1.24 4.11 -2.51
CA ARG A 46 -0.04 3.39 -2.97
C ARG A 46 0.96 4.40 -3.52
N LEU A 47 2.22 4.20 -3.16
CA LEU A 47 3.34 5.00 -3.61
C LEU A 47 4.43 4.08 -4.13
N PHE A 48 5.17 4.53 -5.14
CA PHE A 48 6.25 3.75 -5.75
C PHE A 48 7.57 4.50 -5.73
N ASN A 49 8.65 3.83 -5.34
CA ASN A 49 10.00 4.34 -5.44
C ASN A 49 10.73 3.65 -6.59
N GLN A 50 10.86 4.35 -7.72
CA GLN A 50 11.51 3.83 -8.93
C GLN A 50 12.98 3.42 -8.73
N LYS A 51 13.68 4.02 -7.75
CA LYS A 51 15.10 3.71 -7.51
C LYS A 51 15.28 2.38 -6.78
N THR A 52 14.35 2.06 -5.88
CA THR A 52 14.43 0.85 -5.04
C THR A 52 13.53 -0.28 -5.55
N GLY A 53 12.52 0.05 -6.36
CA GLY A 53 11.46 -0.88 -6.76
C GLY A 53 10.46 -1.17 -5.63
N ASP A 54 10.40 -0.32 -4.60
CA ASP A 54 9.60 -0.55 -3.39
C ASP A 54 8.23 0.13 -3.50
N HIS A 55 7.17 -0.58 -3.09
CA HIS A 55 5.85 0.00 -2.90
C HIS A 55 5.59 0.31 -1.43
N PHE A 56 5.12 1.52 -1.19
CA PHE A 56 4.71 1.96 0.14
C PHE A 56 3.21 2.24 0.16
N TYR A 57 2.53 1.73 1.19
CA TYR A 57 1.09 1.86 1.33
C TYR A 57 0.71 2.47 2.67
N THR A 58 -0.21 3.43 2.66
CA THR A 58 -0.66 4.09 3.89
C THR A 58 -2.08 4.65 3.75
N THR A 59 -2.82 4.72 4.85
CA THR A 59 -4.07 5.49 4.93
C THR A 59 -3.83 6.95 5.33
N SER A 60 -2.61 7.31 5.74
CA SER A 60 -2.24 8.65 6.18
C SER A 60 -1.76 9.50 5.01
N ARG A 61 -2.57 10.50 4.61
CA ARG A 61 -2.16 11.43 3.55
C ARG A 61 -0.88 12.18 3.90
N ALA A 62 -0.71 12.57 5.16
CA ALA A 62 0.50 13.26 5.63
C ALA A 62 1.75 12.37 5.55
N GLU A 63 1.62 11.06 5.77
CA GLU A 63 2.73 10.11 5.63
C GLU A 63 3.11 9.93 4.16
N ALA A 64 2.11 9.80 3.27
CA ALA A 64 2.31 9.77 1.83
C ALA A 64 3.05 11.02 1.34
N ASP A 65 2.60 12.21 1.73
CA ASP A 65 3.23 13.49 1.34
C ASP A 65 4.67 13.59 1.86
N ASN A 66 4.94 13.13 3.09
CA ASN A 66 6.30 13.08 3.63
C ASN A 66 7.20 12.09 2.87
N ALA A 67 6.66 10.94 2.45
CA ALA A 67 7.39 9.96 1.65
C ALA A 67 7.77 10.49 0.26
N ILE A 68 6.85 11.22 -0.38
CA ILE A 68 7.11 11.92 -1.65
C ILE A 68 8.20 12.97 -1.46
N ALA A 69 8.04 13.84 -0.46
CA ALA A 69 8.93 14.99 -0.28
C ALA A 69 10.36 14.59 0.15
N LYS A 70 10.53 13.50 0.90
CA LYS A 70 11.81 13.16 1.55
C LYS A 70 12.45 11.87 1.10
N PHE A 71 11.67 10.91 0.61
CA PHE A 71 12.15 9.54 0.41
C PHE A 71 12.09 9.09 -1.07
N GLY A 72 11.73 9.99 -1.98
CA GLY A 72 11.80 9.73 -3.43
C GLY A 72 10.67 8.87 -3.98
N TYR A 73 9.55 8.79 -3.25
CA TYR A 73 8.35 8.11 -3.72
C TYR A 73 7.55 9.00 -4.67
N THR A 74 6.80 8.35 -5.55
CA THR A 74 5.78 8.99 -6.41
C THR A 74 4.40 8.47 -5.99
N ASP A 75 3.41 9.37 -5.93
CA ASP A 75 2.01 9.02 -5.64
C ASP A 75 1.42 8.23 -6.83
N GLU A 76 1.06 6.96 -6.60
CA GLU A 76 0.34 6.13 -7.58
C GLU A 76 -1.18 6.17 -7.37
N ARG A 77 -1.66 7.10 -6.53
CA ARG A 77 -3.05 7.36 -6.17
C ARG A 77 -3.61 6.31 -5.21
N ILE A 78 -4.94 6.29 -5.13
CA ILE A 78 -5.71 5.41 -4.25
C ILE A 78 -5.69 4.01 -4.85
N ALA A 79 -5.13 3.05 -4.12
CA ALA A 79 -5.14 1.64 -4.53
C ALA A 79 -6.48 0.96 -4.24
N CYS A 80 -7.11 1.33 -3.11
CA CYS A 80 -8.45 0.90 -2.72
C CYS A 80 -8.94 1.76 -1.54
N TYR A 81 -10.13 1.43 -1.04
CA TYR A 81 -10.70 1.99 0.18
C TYR A 81 -10.80 0.92 1.25
N VAL A 82 -10.39 1.26 2.47
CA VAL A 82 -10.43 0.37 3.63
C VAL A 82 -11.38 0.93 4.68
N CYS A 83 -11.88 0.07 5.57
CA CYS A 83 -12.67 0.54 6.71
C CYS A 83 -11.86 1.61 7.46
N GLY A 84 -12.47 2.77 7.73
CA GLY A 84 -11.83 3.81 8.52
C GLY A 84 -11.40 3.27 9.89
N PRO A 85 -10.36 3.84 10.52
CA PRO A 85 -9.95 3.43 11.85
C PRO A 85 -11.15 3.58 12.78
N GLN A 86 -11.58 2.47 13.39
CA GLN A 86 -12.65 2.53 14.38
C GLN A 86 -12.18 3.11 15.72
N ILE A 87 -10.87 3.20 15.97
CA ILE A 87 -10.19 3.97 17.01
C ILE A 87 -8.67 3.77 16.82
N PRO A 88 -7.80 4.70 17.26
CA PRO A 88 -6.36 4.47 17.28
C PRO A 88 -5.98 3.26 18.15
N PHE A 89 -5.16 2.35 17.61
CA PHE A 89 -4.58 1.23 18.34
C PHE A 89 -3.06 1.43 18.43
N TYR A 90 -2.55 1.77 19.62
CA TYR A 90 -1.16 2.13 19.82
C TYR A 90 -0.31 0.91 20.19
N ARG A 91 0.84 0.72 19.52
CA ARG A 91 1.89 -0.24 19.91
C ARG A 91 3.02 0.50 20.63
N LEU A 92 3.31 0.11 21.87
CA LEU A 92 4.41 0.66 22.67
C LEU A 92 5.55 -0.37 22.79
N LEU A 93 6.80 0.08 22.62
CA LEU A 93 8.00 -0.70 22.92
C LEU A 93 8.61 -0.13 24.21
N LYS A 94 8.86 -0.97 25.23
CA LYS A 94 9.63 -0.59 26.42
C LYS A 94 11.08 -1.00 26.22
N SER A 95 11.99 -0.03 26.13
CA SER A 95 13.43 -0.28 26.28
C SER A 95 13.75 -0.35 27.77
N GLY A 96 14.36 -1.46 28.20
CA GLY A 96 14.96 -1.61 29.53
C GLY A 96 16.26 -0.84 29.64
#